data_AF-A0AAE4TPL4-F1
#
_entry.id   AF-A0AAE4TPL4-F1
#
_cell.length_a   1.000
_cell.length_b   1.000
_cell.length_c   1.000
_cell.angle_alpha   90.00
_cell.angle_beta   90.00
_cell.angle_gamma   90.00
#
_symmetry.space_group_name_H-M   'P 1'
#
loop_
_entity.id
_entity.type
_entity.pdbx_description
1 polymer ?
#
loop_
_entity_poly.entity_id
_entity_poly.type
_entity_poly.pdbx_seq_one_letter_code
_entity_poly.pdbx_strand_id
1 'polypeptide(L)'
;MKTETQSTRQHILDVGYSLIVKQGFSCLGLAQLLKTAQVPKGSFYHYFESKEQFGEALLTSYFEQYQTELDSLFANPQLSGFDRQMQYWKRWLHVQQDGCVDQKCLVVKLSAEVADLSEAMRLVLLKGSAGIIERLTQCIQVGIADKSICEQDAQATAELLYHMWLGASLMNKLGHSRAALERALAMTESILKTKTMG
;
A
#
# COMPACT_ATOMS: atom_id res chain seq x y z
N MET A 1 18.51 -26.80 5.97
CA MET A 1 17.80 -26.86 4.67
C MET A 1 16.46 -26.09 4.64
N LYS A 2 16.27 -25.02 5.45
CA LYS A 2 15.05 -24.17 5.39
C LYS A 2 15.17 -22.95 4.45
N THR A 3 16.36 -22.70 3.91
CA THR A 3 16.70 -21.40 3.29
C THR A 3 16.38 -21.32 1.79
N GLU A 4 16.44 -22.42 1.04
CA GLU A 4 16.20 -22.40 -0.42
C GLU A 4 14.71 -22.37 -0.80
N THR A 5 13.87 -23.10 -0.08
CA THR A 5 12.40 -23.17 -0.33
C THR A 5 11.70 -21.84 -0.06
N GLN A 6 12.07 -21.16 1.03
CA GLN A 6 11.51 -19.85 1.36
C GLN A 6 11.96 -18.77 0.35
N SER A 7 13.19 -18.87 -0.18
CA SER A 7 13.68 -17.97 -1.22
C SER A 7 12.91 -18.08 -2.54
N THR A 8 12.55 -19.31 -2.97
CA THR A 8 11.83 -19.52 -4.22
C THR A 8 10.38 -19.04 -4.11
N ARG A 9 9.71 -19.32 -2.99
CA ARG A 9 8.35 -18.82 -2.75
C ARG A 9 8.32 -17.29 -2.80
N GLN A 10 9.23 -16.62 -2.10
CA GLN A 10 9.28 -15.16 -2.09
C GLN A 10 9.62 -14.60 -3.49
N HIS A 11 10.56 -15.21 -4.20
CA HIS A 11 10.89 -14.84 -5.58
C HIS A 11 9.67 -14.88 -6.52
N ILE A 12 8.82 -15.90 -6.41
CA ILE A 12 7.57 -15.97 -7.20
C ILE A 12 6.63 -14.81 -6.83
N LEU A 13 6.52 -14.46 -5.55
CA LEU A 13 5.72 -13.32 -5.09
C LEU A 13 6.26 -11.99 -5.61
N ASP A 14 7.58 -11.78 -5.56
CA ASP A 14 8.23 -10.54 -5.99
C ASP A 14 8.09 -10.32 -7.51
N VAL A 15 8.33 -11.38 -8.30
CA VAL A 15 8.08 -11.36 -9.75
C VAL A 15 6.59 -11.12 -10.02
N GLY A 16 5.73 -11.81 -9.28
CA GLY A 16 4.29 -11.61 -9.29
C GLY A 16 3.88 -10.16 -9.09
N TYR A 17 4.42 -9.53 -8.06
CA TYR A 17 4.15 -8.14 -7.71
C TYR A 17 4.53 -7.21 -8.86
N SER A 18 5.73 -7.39 -9.42
CA SER A 18 6.22 -6.57 -10.54
C SER A 18 5.32 -6.66 -11.78
N LEU A 19 4.74 -7.83 -12.05
CA LEU A 19 3.84 -8.04 -13.18
C LEU A 19 2.45 -7.48 -12.88
N ILE A 20 1.91 -7.73 -11.69
CA ILE A 20 0.57 -7.25 -11.28
C ILE A 20 0.51 -5.72 -11.28
N VAL A 21 1.56 -5.05 -10.78
CA VAL A 21 1.64 -3.59 -10.77
C VAL A 21 1.52 -3.00 -12.18
N LYS A 22 2.04 -3.71 -13.20
CA LYS A 22 1.92 -3.36 -14.63
C LYS A 22 0.55 -3.68 -15.21
N GLN A 23 0.11 -4.93 -15.13
CA GLN A 23 -1.03 -5.41 -15.94
C GLN A 23 -2.30 -5.77 -15.16
N GLY A 24 -2.28 -5.73 -13.82
CA GLY A 24 -3.38 -6.20 -12.97
C GLY A 24 -3.33 -7.73 -12.74
N PHE A 25 -4.19 -8.22 -11.87
CA PHE A 25 -4.17 -9.63 -11.44
C PHE A 25 -4.83 -10.58 -12.46
N SER A 26 -5.98 -10.20 -13.01
CA SER A 26 -6.74 -10.98 -13.98
C SER A 26 -5.94 -11.21 -15.25
N CYS A 27 -5.23 -10.18 -15.71
CA CYS A 27 -4.38 -10.25 -16.90
C CYS A 27 -3.09 -11.08 -16.67
N LEU A 28 -2.69 -11.37 -15.43
CA LEU A 28 -1.50 -12.19 -15.16
C LEU A 28 -1.76 -13.67 -15.48
N GLY A 29 -1.19 -14.15 -16.58
CA GLY A 29 -1.19 -15.57 -16.90
C GLY A 29 -0.16 -16.36 -16.09
N LEU A 30 -0.52 -17.56 -15.62
CA LEU A 30 0.42 -18.42 -14.88
C LEU A 30 1.66 -18.75 -15.72
N ALA A 31 1.50 -19.03 -17.02
CA ALA A 31 2.63 -19.30 -17.91
C ALA A 31 3.61 -18.11 -18.01
N GLN A 32 3.08 -16.88 -18.05
CA GLN A 32 3.90 -15.67 -18.06
C GLN A 32 4.66 -15.49 -16.75
N LEU A 33 3.98 -15.67 -15.61
CA LEU A 33 4.59 -15.61 -14.28
C LEU A 33 5.76 -16.60 -14.17
N LEU A 34 5.53 -17.86 -14.49
CA LEU A 34 6.53 -18.92 -14.37
C LEU A 34 7.72 -18.73 -15.29
N LYS A 35 7.47 -18.30 -16.53
CA LYS A 35 8.53 -17.95 -17.48
C LYS A 35 9.39 -16.80 -16.97
N THR A 36 8.76 -15.76 -16.43
CA THR A 36 9.46 -14.57 -15.91
C THR A 36 10.24 -14.90 -14.65
N ALA A 37 9.66 -15.71 -13.76
CA ALA A 37 10.30 -16.16 -12.53
C ALA A 37 11.38 -17.22 -12.76
N GLN A 38 11.44 -17.81 -13.97
CA GLN A 38 12.31 -18.95 -14.30
C GLN A 38 12.06 -20.15 -13.37
N VAL A 39 10.79 -20.37 -13.02
CA VAL A 39 10.34 -21.44 -12.10
C VAL A 39 9.52 -22.48 -12.87
N PRO A 40 9.81 -23.79 -12.73
CA PRO A 40 8.99 -24.84 -13.33
C PRO A 40 7.55 -24.85 -12.79
N LYS A 41 6.59 -25.26 -13.62
CA LYS A 41 5.18 -25.37 -13.23
C LYS A 41 4.96 -26.23 -11.98
N GLY A 42 5.67 -27.36 -11.86
CA GLY A 42 5.59 -28.22 -10.68
C GLY A 42 5.99 -27.52 -9.38
N SER A 43 7.01 -26.66 -9.43
CA SER A 43 7.45 -25.88 -8.27
C SER A 43 6.42 -24.84 -7.85
N PHE A 44 5.65 -24.27 -8.76
CA PHE A 44 4.57 -23.35 -8.39
C PHE A 44 3.50 -24.05 -7.56
N TYR A 45 3.01 -25.20 -8.03
CA TYR A 45 1.98 -25.96 -7.31
C TYR A 45 2.48 -26.59 -6.00
N HIS A 46 3.78 -26.63 -5.78
CA HIS A 46 4.35 -26.95 -4.47
C HIS A 46 4.12 -25.82 -3.43
N TYR A 47 4.07 -24.56 -3.87
CA TYR A 47 3.92 -23.39 -2.99
C TYR A 47 2.51 -22.80 -2.99
N PHE A 48 1.80 -22.89 -4.11
CA PHE A 48 0.49 -22.30 -4.32
C PHE A 48 -0.43 -23.30 -5.05
N GLU A 49 -1.48 -23.73 -4.38
CA GLU A 49 -2.52 -24.64 -4.87
C GLU A 49 -3.25 -24.05 -6.09
N SER A 50 -3.39 -22.73 -6.15
CA SER A 50 -4.08 -22.04 -7.24
C SER A 50 -3.49 -20.65 -7.50
N LYS A 51 -3.87 -20.04 -8.64
CA LYS A 51 -3.56 -18.63 -8.94
C LYS A 51 -4.20 -17.70 -7.90
N GLU A 52 -5.38 -18.02 -7.41
CA GLU A 52 -6.08 -17.25 -6.37
C GLU A 52 -5.32 -17.28 -5.05
N GLN A 53 -4.89 -18.47 -4.59
CA GLN A 53 -4.09 -18.60 -3.37
C GLN A 53 -2.74 -17.88 -3.51
N PHE A 54 -2.13 -17.90 -4.70
CA PHE A 54 -0.96 -17.07 -5.00
C PHE A 54 -1.27 -15.57 -4.87
N GLY A 55 -2.41 -15.10 -5.37
CA GLY A 55 -2.85 -13.71 -5.24
C GLY A 55 -3.05 -13.29 -3.79
N GLU A 56 -3.70 -14.14 -2.99
CA GLU A 56 -3.88 -13.93 -1.55
C GLU A 56 -2.53 -13.85 -0.81
N ALA A 57 -1.63 -14.80 -1.09
CA ALA A 57 -0.29 -14.84 -0.50
C ALA A 57 0.55 -13.62 -0.87
N LEU A 58 0.43 -13.15 -2.11
CA LEU A 58 1.12 -11.95 -2.59
C LEU A 58 0.61 -10.69 -1.88
N LEU A 59 -0.71 -10.52 -1.78
CA LEU A 59 -1.30 -9.39 -1.07
C LEU A 59 -0.92 -9.40 0.41
N THR A 60 -0.91 -10.58 1.03
CA THR A 60 -0.50 -10.75 2.43
C THR A 60 0.95 -10.32 2.63
N SER A 61 1.87 -10.84 1.81
CA SER A 61 3.29 -10.47 1.84
C SER A 61 3.50 -8.96 1.61
N TYR A 62 2.75 -8.37 0.66
CA TYR A 62 2.78 -6.93 0.40
C TYR A 62 2.41 -6.11 1.64
N PHE A 63 1.32 -6.46 2.34
CA PHE A 63 0.92 -5.71 3.53
C PHE A 63 1.83 -5.95 4.72
N GLU A 64 2.36 -7.16 4.93
CA GLU A 64 3.33 -7.44 5.99
C GLU A 64 4.58 -6.56 5.83
N GLN A 65 5.11 -6.46 4.61
CA GLN A 65 6.23 -5.58 4.31
C GLN A 65 5.84 -4.10 4.50
N TYR A 66 4.72 -3.66 3.93
CA TYR A 66 4.30 -2.25 4.00
C TYR A 66 4.05 -1.80 5.45
N GLN A 67 3.46 -2.66 6.28
CA GLN A 67 3.23 -2.39 7.70
C GLN A 67 4.53 -2.30 8.49
N THR A 68 5.49 -3.19 8.23
CA THR A 68 6.83 -3.13 8.85
C THR A 68 7.56 -1.84 8.51
N GLU A 69 7.44 -1.40 7.26
CA GLU A 69 8.02 -0.13 6.80
C GLU A 69 7.34 1.09 7.46
N LEU A 70 6.02 1.05 7.65
CA LEU A 70 5.27 2.09 8.37
C LEU A 70 5.65 2.14 9.85
N ASP A 71 5.74 1.00 10.51
CA ASP A 71 6.13 0.89 11.92
C ASP A 71 7.52 1.52 12.12
N SER A 72 8.45 1.21 11.21
CA SER A 72 9.79 1.80 11.21
C SER A 72 9.77 3.31 10.96
N LEU A 73 8.95 3.78 10.03
CA LEU A 73 8.81 5.20 9.69
C LEU A 73 8.26 6.02 10.88
N PHE A 74 7.30 5.47 11.61
CA PHE A 74 6.66 6.14 12.74
C PHE A 74 7.36 5.92 14.08
N ALA A 75 8.39 5.07 14.14
CA ALA A 75 9.15 4.80 15.36
C ALA A 75 10.22 5.86 15.69
N ASN A 76 10.55 6.80 14.80
CA ASN A 76 11.66 7.74 15.02
C ASN A 76 11.36 8.74 16.16
N PRO A 77 12.00 8.62 17.35
CA PRO A 77 11.67 9.43 18.51
C PRO A 77 12.11 10.89 18.40
N GLN A 78 12.99 11.21 17.44
CA GLN A 78 13.52 12.55 17.23
C GLN A 78 12.56 13.46 16.45
N LEU A 79 11.49 12.90 15.90
CA LEU A 79 10.50 13.62 15.11
C LEU A 79 9.20 13.79 15.90
N SER A 80 8.57 14.94 15.72
CA SER A 80 7.19 15.17 16.15
C SER A 80 6.21 14.25 15.42
N GLY A 81 5.02 14.03 15.98
CA GLY A 81 3.96 13.27 15.32
C GLY A 81 3.58 13.87 13.96
N PHE A 82 3.53 15.20 13.86
CA PHE A 82 3.32 15.89 12.58
C PHE A 82 4.41 15.58 11.55
N ASP A 83 5.69 15.63 11.93
CA ASP A 83 6.79 15.38 10.99
C ASP A 83 6.80 13.93 10.53
N ARG A 84 6.51 12.97 11.43
CA ARG A 84 6.35 11.54 11.10
C ARG A 84 5.22 11.35 10.08
N GLN A 85 4.06 11.95 10.31
CA GLN A 85 2.95 11.94 9.36
C GLN A 85 3.37 12.52 8.01
N MET A 86 3.99 13.70 7.99
CA MET A 86 4.39 14.34 6.74
C MET A 86 5.47 13.56 5.98
N GLN A 87 6.34 12.82 6.66
CA GLN A 87 7.28 11.92 5.99
C GLN A 87 6.57 10.80 5.23
N TYR A 88 5.51 10.21 5.80
CA TYR A 88 4.72 9.20 5.10
C TYR A 88 4.10 9.74 3.81
N TRP A 89 3.43 10.87 3.88
CA TRP A 89 2.76 11.49 2.74
C TRP A 89 3.75 11.95 1.66
N LYS A 90 4.88 12.54 2.06
CA LYS A 90 5.97 12.89 1.14
C LYS A 90 6.57 11.66 0.46
N ARG A 91 6.73 10.56 1.19
CA ARG A 91 7.20 9.28 0.64
C ARG A 91 6.21 8.74 -0.40
N TRP A 92 4.91 8.78 -0.13
CA TRP A 92 3.89 8.39 -1.12
C TRP A 92 4.00 9.23 -2.40
N LEU A 93 4.16 10.55 -2.27
CA LEU A 93 4.36 11.44 -3.42
C LEU A 93 5.66 11.12 -4.20
N HIS A 94 6.75 10.77 -3.50
CA HIS A 94 8.05 10.47 -4.11
C HIS A 94 8.07 9.12 -4.83
N VAL A 95 7.43 8.08 -4.27
CA VAL A 95 7.39 6.73 -4.86
C VAL A 95 6.70 6.72 -6.24
N GLN A 96 5.92 7.76 -6.55
CA GLN A 96 5.28 7.97 -7.86
C GLN A 96 6.11 8.85 -8.83
N GLN A 97 7.38 9.18 -8.51
CA GLN A 97 8.23 10.09 -9.31
C GLN A 97 9.01 9.43 -10.45
N ASP A 98 9.25 8.12 -10.42
CA ASP A 98 10.26 7.48 -11.28
C ASP A 98 9.85 7.24 -12.75
N GLY A 99 8.90 8.00 -13.32
CA GLY A 99 8.39 7.72 -14.68
C GLY A 99 7.74 6.34 -14.84
N CYS A 100 7.69 5.56 -13.76
CA CYS A 100 6.91 4.36 -13.62
C CYS A 100 5.44 4.81 -13.60
N VAL A 101 4.81 4.77 -14.77
CA VAL A 101 3.36 4.86 -14.95
C VAL A 101 2.64 3.79 -14.11
N ASP A 102 3.39 2.80 -13.65
CA ASP A 102 2.94 1.72 -12.81
C ASP A 102 2.62 2.19 -11.38
N GLN A 103 1.35 2.10 -11.04
CA GLN A 103 0.82 2.34 -9.72
C GLN A 103 1.29 1.24 -8.75
N LYS A 104 2.32 1.54 -7.95
CA LYS A 104 2.94 0.62 -6.98
C LYS A 104 2.03 0.24 -5.80
N CYS A 105 0.99 1.04 -5.52
CA CYS A 105 0.01 0.76 -4.48
C CYS A 105 -0.99 -0.29 -4.96
N LEU A 106 -0.92 -1.51 -4.39
CA LEU A 106 -1.82 -2.59 -4.77
C LEU A 106 -3.28 -2.32 -4.41
N VAL A 107 -3.54 -1.51 -3.37
CA VAL A 107 -4.91 -1.09 -3.02
C VAL A 107 -5.53 -0.35 -4.21
N VAL A 108 -4.88 0.69 -4.72
CA VAL A 108 -5.44 1.42 -5.87
C VAL A 108 -5.43 0.58 -7.15
N LYS A 109 -4.44 -0.30 -7.34
CA LYS A 109 -4.33 -1.13 -8.55
C LYS A 109 -5.40 -2.23 -8.60
N LEU A 110 -5.75 -2.83 -7.47
CA LEU A 110 -6.50 -4.09 -7.42
C LEU A 110 -7.86 -3.97 -6.76
N SER A 111 -8.15 -2.98 -5.92
CA SER A 111 -9.41 -2.93 -5.16
C SER A 111 -10.65 -3.10 -6.03
N ALA A 112 -10.74 -2.42 -7.17
CA ALA A 112 -11.88 -2.55 -8.09
C ALA A 112 -11.86 -3.86 -8.89
N GLU A 113 -10.69 -4.44 -9.12
CA GLU A 113 -10.53 -5.67 -9.90
C GLU A 113 -10.88 -6.91 -9.07
N VAL A 114 -10.43 -6.97 -7.82
CA VAL A 114 -10.53 -8.18 -7.00
C VAL A 114 -11.79 -8.24 -6.14
N ALA A 115 -12.45 -7.10 -5.92
CA ALA A 115 -13.68 -7.03 -5.11
C ALA A 115 -14.77 -7.98 -5.61
N ASP A 116 -14.90 -8.15 -6.93
CA ASP A 116 -15.88 -9.03 -7.56
C ASP A 116 -15.28 -10.38 -8.03
N LEU A 117 -13.97 -10.58 -7.87
CA LEU A 117 -13.25 -11.75 -8.37
C LEU A 117 -12.95 -12.79 -7.29
N SER A 118 -12.50 -12.35 -6.11
CA SER A 118 -12.04 -13.24 -5.04
C SER A 118 -12.31 -12.62 -3.68
N GLU A 119 -13.18 -13.28 -2.91
CA GLU A 119 -13.51 -12.86 -1.55
C GLU A 119 -12.27 -12.91 -0.64
N ALA A 120 -11.41 -13.92 -0.80
CA ALA A 120 -10.17 -14.02 -0.04
C ALA A 120 -9.25 -12.82 -0.28
N MET A 121 -9.00 -12.46 -1.55
CA MET A 121 -8.18 -11.30 -1.88
C MET A 121 -8.82 -9.98 -1.43
N ARG A 122 -10.14 -9.85 -1.58
CA ARG A 122 -10.90 -8.68 -1.10
C ARG A 122 -10.73 -8.48 0.40
N LEU A 123 -10.82 -9.55 1.20
CA LEU A 123 -10.64 -9.51 2.65
C LEU A 123 -9.21 -9.16 3.04
N VAL A 124 -8.19 -9.65 2.32
CA VAL A 124 -6.79 -9.25 2.55
C VAL A 124 -6.59 -7.75 2.28
N LEU A 125 -7.13 -7.22 1.18
CA LEU A 125 -7.07 -5.78 0.89
C LEU A 125 -7.76 -4.94 1.96
N LEU A 126 -8.93 -5.38 2.43
CA LEU A 126 -9.71 -4.68 3.46
C LEU A 126 -8.94 -4.64 4.78
N LYS A 127 -8.48 -5.81 5.26
CA LYS A 127 -7.70 -5.92 6.50
C LYS A 127 -6.38 -5.15 6.42
N GLY A 128 -5.67 -5.26 5.30
CA GLY A 128 -4.41 -4.56 5.07
C GLY A 128 -4.58 -3.04 5.08
N SER A 129 -5.63 -2.53 4.43
CA SER A 129 -5.96 -1.11 4.43
C SER A 129 -6.34 -0.60 5.83
N ALA A 130 -7.13 -1.37 6.58
CA ALA A 130 -7.46 -1.04 7.97
C ALA A 130 -6.19 -0.95 8.85
N GLY A 131 -5.24 -1.88 8.68
CA GLY A 131 -3.96 -1.84 9.40
C GLY A 131 -3.06 -0.66 9.06
N ILE A 132 -3.18 -0.09 7.85
CA ILE A 132 -2.51 1.18 7.48
C ILE A 132 -3.18 2.34 8.19
N ILE A 133 -4.51 2.41 8.14
CA ILE A 133 -5.31 3.46 8.79
C ILE A 133 -5.01 3.48 10.30
N GLU A 134 -4.98 2.32 10.96
CA GLU A 134 -4.68 2.22 12.38
C GLU A 134 -3.32 2.85 12.75
N ARG A 135 -2.29 2.61 11.95
CA ARG A 135 -0.95 3.20 12.17
C ARG A 135 -0.95 4.72 11.96
N LEU A 136 -1.69 5.20 10.96
CA LEU A 136 -1.89 6.64 10.76
C LEU A 136 -2.64 7.26 11.95
N THR A 137 -3.68 6.60 12.45
CA THR A 137 -4.42 7.03 13.65
C THR A 137 -3.50 7.15 14.85
N GLN A 138 -2.68 6.14 15.12
CA GLN A 138 -1.71 6.15 16.23
C GLN A 138 -0.71 7.29 16.08
N CYS A 139 -0.18 7.53 14.87
CA CYS A 139 0.74 8.63 14.63
C CYS A 139 0.08 10.01 14.80
N ILE A 140 -1.19 10.15 14.41
CA ILE A 140 -1.97 11.37 14.66
C ILE A 140 -2.16 11.58 16.18
N GLN A 141 -2.48 10.53 16.94
CA GLN A 141 -2.60 10.61 18.40
C GLN A 141 -1.30 11.06 19.07
N VAL A 142 -0.15 10.57 18.61
CA VAL A 142 1.17 11.03 19.06
C VAL A 142 1.34 12.53 18.79
N GLY A 143 0.97 12.99 17.58
CA GLY A 143 1.06 14.40 17.22
C GLY A 143 0.10 15.30 18.01
N ILE A 144 -1.07 14.80 18.40
CA ILE A 144 -1.98 15.52 19.28
C ILE A 144 -1.37 15.63 20.69
N ALA A 145 -0.81 14.53 21.20
CA ALA A 145 -0.20 14.48 22.52
C ALA A 145 1.04 15.40 22.65
N ASP A 146 1.88 15.47 21.61
CA ASP A 146 3.05 16.36 21.56
C ASP A 146 2.72 17.79 21.08
N LYS A 147 1.44 18.06 20.77
CA LYS A 147 0.89 19.34 20.28
C LYS A 147 1.40 19.77 18.90
N SER A 148 2.00 18.88 18.12
CA SER A 148 2.39 19.15 16.72
C SER A 148 1.22 19.03 15.74
N ILE A 149 0.14 18.33 16.11
CA ILE A 149 -1.12 18.20 15.36
C ILE A 149 -2.25 18.79 16.21
N CYS A 150 -3.17 19.53 15.57
CA CYS A 150 -4.34 20.07 16.27
C CYS A 150 -5.27 18.96 16.79
N GLU A 151 -5.91 19.20 17.93
CA GLU A 151 -6.87 18.28 18.51
C GLU A 151 -8.07 18.06 17.58
N GLN A 152 -8.27 16.79 17.20
CA GLN A 152 -9.33 16.32 16.30
C GLN A 152 -9.54 14.81 16.46
N ASP A 153 -10.58 14.25 15.83
CA ASP A 153 -10.77 12.81 15.77
C ASP A 153 -9.68 12.15 14.92
N ALA A 154 -8.75 11.45 15.58
CA ALA A 154 -7.60 10.83 14.93
C ALA A 154 -8.01 9.74 13.93
N GLN A 155 -9.04 8.95 14.25
CA GLN A 155 -9.48 7.84 13.40
C GLN A 155 -10.16 8.38 12.14
N ALA A 156 -11.13 9.29 12.31
CA ALA A 156 -11.82 9.90 11.17
C ALA A 156 -10.84 10.68 10.27
N THR A 157 -9.85 11.36 10.87
CA THR A 157 -8.81 12.08 10.12
C THR A 157 -7.91 11.12 9.34
N ALA A 158 -7.48 10.00 9.95
CA ALA A 158 -6.66 9.00 9.25
C ALA A 158 -7.39 8.40 8.05
N GLU A 159 -8.68 8.05 8.21
CA GLU A 159 -9.53 7.53 7.14
C GLU A 159 -9.71 8.55 6.01
N LEU A 160 -10.03 9.80 6.35
CA LEU A 160 -10.19 10.89 5.39
C LEU A 160 -8.91 11.07 4.56
N LEU A 161 -7.76 11.18 5.22
CA LEU A 161 -6.48 11.35 4.55
C LEU A 161 -6.17 10.15 3.65
N TYR A 162 -6.32 8.93 4.16
CA TYR A 162 -6.03 7.72 3.38
C TYR A 162 -6.89 7.65 2.11
N HIS A 163 -8.21 7.84 2.23
CA HIS A 163 -9.11 7.84 1.08
C HIS A 163 -8.81 8.97 0.08
N MET A 164 -8.50 10.17 0.57
CA MET A 164 -8.09 11.29 -0.29
C MET A 164 -6.84 10.93 -1.11
N TRP A 165 -5.85 10.28 -0.50
CA TRP A 165 -4.61 9.87 -1.17
C TRP A 165 -4.81 8.70 -2.16
N LEU A 166 -5.73 7.78 -1.88
CA LEU A 166 -6.15 6.76 -2.86
C LEU A 166 -6.79 7.42 -4.10
N GLY A 167 -7.71 8.36 -3.89
CA GLY A 167 -8.36 9.12 -4.97
C GLY A 167 -7.35 9.95 -5.78
N ALA A 168 -6.44 10.66 -5.10
CA ALA A 168 -5.38 11.41 -5.76
C ALA A 168 -4.44 10.52 -6.57
N SER A 169 -4.13 9.32 -6.08
CA SER A 169 -3.32 8.32 -6.81
C SER A 169 -4.02 7.81 -8.07
N LEU A 170 -5.34 7.64 -8.03
CA LEU A 170 -6.13 7.29 -9.21
C LEU A 170 -6.12 8.41 -10.24
N MET A 171 -6.32 9.66 -9.80
CA MET A 171 -6.28 10.83 -10.69
C MET A 171 -4.90 11.11 -11.27
N ASN A 172 -3.82 10.84 -10.52
CA ASN A 172 -2.46 10.93 -11.04
C ASN A 172 -2.23 9.97 -12.21
N LYS A 173 -2.73 8.74 -12.08
CA LYS A 173 -2.65 7.73 -13.14
C LYS A 173 -3.52 8.10 -14.34
N LEU A 174 -4.74 8.59 -14.11
CA LEU A 174 -5.67 8.97 -15.18
C LEU A 174 -5.18 10.18 -15.98
N GLY A 175 -4.69 11.21 -15.28
CA GLY A 175 -4.26 12.47 -15.90
C GLY A 175 -2.78 12.52 -16.26
N HIS A 176 -2.01 11.47 -15.99
CA HIS A 176 -0.54 11.46 -16.07
C HIS A 176 0.09 12.70 -15.43
N SER A 177 -0.47 13.15 -14.30
CA SER A 177 -0.15 14.43 -13.68
C SER A 177 -0.17 14.35 -12.16
N ARG A 178 0.91 14.81 -11.55
CA ARG A 178 1.10 14.80 -10.10
C ARG A 178 0.28 15.84 -9.35
N ALA A 179 -0.43 16.71 -10.07
CA ALA A 179 -1.17 17.82 -9.50
C ALA A 179 -2.20 17.39 -8.44
N ALA A 180 -2.83 16.21 -8.59
CA ALA A 180 -3.76 15.68 -7.59
C ALA A 180 -3.05 15.27 -6.29
N LEU A 181 -1.87 14.64 -6.37
CA LEU A 181 -1.08 14.25 -5.21
C LEU A 181 -0.43 15.45 -4.51
N GLU A 182 0.01 16.45 -5.27
CA GLU A 182 0.55 17.70 -4.72
C GLU A 182 -0.53 18.48 -3.96
N ARG A 183 -1.75 18.54 -4.49
CA ARG A 183 -2.90 19.09 -3.77
C ARG A 183 -3.26 18.28 -2.53
N ALA A 184 -3.23 16.95 -2.62
CA ALA A 184 -3.46 16.08 -1.47
C ALA A 184 -2.44 16.36 -0.35
N LEU A 185 -1.16 16.52 -0.69
CA LEU A 185 -0.11 16.85 0.29
C LEU A 185 -0.35 18.20 0.98
N ALA A 186 -0.66 19.25 0.21
CA ALA A 186 -0.98 20.57 0.76
C ALA A 186 -2.23 20.52 1.67
N MET A 187 -3.26 19.78 1.25
CA MET A 187 -4.47 19.59 2.05
C MET A 187 -4.21 18.79 3.32
N THR A 188 -3.37 17.75 3.27
CA THR A 188 -2.97 16.98 4.44
C THR A 188 -2.30 17.86 5.49
N GLU A 189 -1.36 18.72 5.09
CA GLU A 189 -0.73 19.66 6.01
C GLU A 189 -1.77 20.61 6.65
N SER A 190 -2.71 21.12 5.85
CA SER A 190 -3.78 21.99 6.34
C SER A 190 -4.68 21.29 7.35
N ILE A 191 -5.13 20.06 7.06
CA ILE A 191 -6.01 19.26 7.92
C ILE A 191 -5.33 18.94 9.25
N LEU A 192 -4.04 18.59 9.24
CA LEU A 192 -3.32 18.28 10.47
C LEU A 192 -3.07 19.52 11.36
N LYS A 193 -3.01 20.71 10.76
CA LYS A 193 -2.74 21.99 11.47
C LYS A 193 -3.99 22.80 11.79
N THR A 194 -5.16 22.41 11.31
CA THR A 194 -6.40 23.19 11.48
C THR A 194 -7.44 22.33 12.16
N LYS A 195 -8.20 22.92 13.10
CA LYS A 195 -9.35 22.24 13.70
C LYS A 195 -10.44 22.15 12.62
N THR A 196 -10.68 20.97 12.08
CA THR A 196 -11.79 20.77 11.14
C THR A 196 -13.09 21.07 11.89
N MET A 197 -13.82 22.11 11.46
CA MET A 197 -15.12 22.45 12.03
C MET A 197 -16.07 21.29 11.70
N GLY A 198 -16.56 20.62 12.74
CA GLY A 198 -17.58 19.58 12.64
C GLY A 198 -18.92 20.13 12.20
#